data_AF-A0A3D4EGV1-F1
#
_entry.id   AF-A0A3D4EGV1-F1
#
_cell.length_a   1.000
_cell.length_b   1.000
_cell.length_c   1.000
_cell.angle_alpha   90.00
_cell.angle_beta   90.00
_cell.angle_gamma   90.00
#
_symmetry.space_group_name_H-M   'P 1'
#
loop_
_entity.id
_entity.type
_entity.pdbx_description
1 polymer ?
#
loop_
_entity_poly.entity_id
_entity_poly.type
_entity_poly.pdbx_seq_one_letter_code
_entity_poly.pdbx_strand_id
1 'polypeptide(L)'
;MEMRKSESVDKQLSYKPAIIELVELSATSLFTIYRIQILSFFGIHMRKFCLVDKLLCCVMMFLMLYFFDQLILDFFNVHEKRKKLKGDKRGCAELKGKQYTLDEISKMLRESDIIEIDIKTSTDIITIGASSDCEQDGWKFFDKSYYIEDKEYGLEQEKQLLDDIRYMCGGESITVLKIDGIKVK
;
A
#
# COMPACT_ATOMS: atom_id res chain seq x y z
N MET A 1 -13.83 21.30 12.20
CA MET A 1 -14.60 20.03 12.10
C MET A 1 -13.99 19.07 11.07
N GLU A 2 -13.27 19.57 10.05
CA GLU A 2 -12.58 18.74 9.03
C GLU A 2 -11.38 17.94 9.55
N MET A 3 -10.60 18.46 10.51
CA MET A 3 -9.45 17.72 11.07
C MET A 3 -9.85 16.40 11.77
N ARG A 4 -11.02 16.35 12.42
CA ARG A 4 -11.53 15.10 13.02
C ARG A 4 -11.89 14.06 11.96
N LYS A 5 -12.23 14.51 10.74
CA LYS A 5 -12.61 13.64 9.63
C LYS A 5 -11.35 13.04 8.98
N SER A 6 -10.28 13.81 8.76
CA SER A 6 -9.03 13.28 8.19
C SER A 6 -8.37 12.26 9.12
N GLU A 7 -8.34 12.53 10.43
CA GLU A 7 -7.74 11.63 11.43
C GLU A 7 -8.53 10.31 11.57
N SER A 8 -9.86 10.36 11.39
CA SER A 8 -10.71 9.16 11.37
C SER A 8 -10.52 8.32 10.10
N VAL A 9 -10.25 8.95 8.96
CA VAL A 9 -10.01 8.28 7.68
C VAL A 9 -8.63 7.63 7.66
N ASP A 10 -7.59 8.30 8.18
CA ASP A 10 -6.25 7.72 8.32
C ASP A 10 -6.24 6.51 9.28
N LYS A 11 -7.02 6.57 10.38
CA LYS A 11 -7.21 5.42 11.26
C LYS A 11 -7.95 4.27 10.57
N GLN A 12 -8.99 4.56 9.78
CA GLN A 12 -9.75 3.52 9.05
C GLN A 12 -8.97 2.88 7.89
N LEU A 13 -7.97 3.58 7.33
CA LEU A 13 -7.11 3.04 6.28
C LEU A 13 -5.84 2.38 6.81
N SER A 14 -5.56 2.47 8.11
CA SER A 14 -4.34 1.92 8.69
C SER A 14 -4.45 0.41 8.85
N TYR A 15 -3.41 -0.34 8.46
CA TYR A 15 -3.29 -1.77 8.78
C TYR A 15 -2.91 -2.00 10.25
N LYS A 16 -2.58 -0.96 11.01
CA LYS A 16 -2.18 -1.05 12.42
C LYS A 16 -3.12 -1.91 13.29
N PRO A 17 -4.45 -1.70 13.31
CA PRO A 17 -5.36 -2.55 14.08
C PRO A 17 -5.30 -4.02 13.64
N ALA A 18 -5.37 -4.30 12.34
CA ALA A 18 -5.30 -5.67 11.81
C ALA A 18 -3.96 -6.36 12.11
N ILE A 19 -2.84 -5.62 12.10
CA ILE A 19 -1.51 -6.14 12.47
C ILE A 19 -1.45 -6.46 13.96
N ILE A 20 -2.01 -5.60 14.83
CA ILE A 20 -2.06 -5.85 16.27
C ILE A 20 -2.88 -7.10 16.57
N GLU A 21 -4.04 -7.24 15.95
CA GLU A 21 -4.90 -8.43 16.08
C GLU A 21 -4.21 -9.70 15.56
N LEU A 22 -3.45 -9.61 14.46
CA LEU A 22 -2.66 -10.73 13.94
C LEU A 22 -1.57 -11.16 14.93
N VAL A 23 -0.88 -10.19 15.54
CA VAL A 23 0.16 -10.46 16.55
C VAL A 23 -0.46 -11.14 17.77
N GLU A 24 -1.59 -10.64 18.27
CA GLU A 24 -2.32 -11.23 19.39
C GLU A 24 -2.81 -12.66 19.08
N LEU A 25 -3.34 -12.88 17.87
CA LEU A 25 -3.74 -14.20 17.40
C LEU A 25 -2.53 -15.14 17.31
N SER A 26 -1.40 -14.68 16.79
CA SER A 26 -0.18 -15.50 16.71
C SER A 26 0.34 -15.88 18.10
N ALA A 27 0.31 -14.95 19.06
CA ALA A 27 0.76 -15.18 20.43
C ALA A 27 -0.15 -16.18 21.17
N THR A 28 -1.47 -16.06 21.02
CA THR A 28 -2.44 -16.99 21.61
C THR A 28 -2.36 -18.38 20.99
N SER A 29 -2.10 -18.48 19.68
CA SER A 29 -1.83 -19.75 18.99
C SER A 29 -0.60 -20.46 19.58
N LEU A 30 0.52 -19.75 19.67
CA LEU A 30 1.77 -20.28 20.22
C LEU A 30 1.59 -20.71 21.68
N PHE A 31 0.91 -19.89 22.49
CA PHE A 31 0.60 -20.26 23.87
C PHE A 31 -0.22 -21.55 23.95
N THR A 32 -1.21 -21.72 23.08
CA THR A 32 -2.05 -22.94 23.05
C THR A 32 -1.24 -24.18 22.69
N ILE A 33 -0.33 -24.07 21.72
CA ILE A 33 0.54 -25.18 21.27
C ILE A 33 1.56 -25.55 22.37
N TYR A 34 2.23 -24.56 22.96
CA TYR A 34 3.30 -24.77 23.93
C TYR A 34 2.82 -24.90 25.37
N ARG A 35 1.51 -24.76 25.64
CA ARG A 35 0.94 -24.75 26.99
C ARG A 35 1.39 -25.93 27.84
N ILE A 36 1.37 -27.15 27.30
CA ILE A 36 1.73 -28.37 28.03
C ILE A 36 3.22 -28.35 28.41
N GLN A 37 4.07 -27.87 27.50
CA GLN A 37 5.51 -27.75 27.74
C GLN A 37 5.83 -26.67 28.78
N ILE A 38 5.13 -25.53 28.73
CA ILE A 38 5.22 -24.45 29.71
C ILE A 38 4.76 -24.93 31.10
N LEU A 39 3.60 -25.58 31.20
CA LEU A 39 3.07 -26.10 32.46
C LEU A 39 3.97 -27.20 33.05
N SER A 40 4.56 -28.04 32.20
CA SER A 40 5.53 -29.04 32.62
C SER A 40 6.82 -28.41 33.16
N PHE A 41 7.26 -27.29 32.60
CA PHE A 41 8.41 -26.52 33.11
C PHE A 41 8.15 -25.99 34.53
N PHE A 42 6.91 -25.58 34.83
CA PHE A 42 6.49 -25.17 36.17
C PHE A 42 6.23 -26.35 37.15
N GLY A 43 6.51 -27.59 36.75
CA GLY A 43 6.33 -28.78 37.60
C GLY A 43 4.87 -29.22 37.77
N ILE A 44 3.94 -28.65 37.00
CA ILE A 44 2.51 -29.01 37.07
C ILE A 44 2.26 -30.20 36.12
N HIS A 45 2.22 -31.40 36.67
CA HIS A 45 1.95 -32.62 35.89
C HIS A 45 0.45 -32.87 35.69
N MET A 46 -0.08 -32.44 34.55
CA MET A 46 -1.49 -32.59 34.14
C MET A 46 -1.84 -33.99 33.59
N ARG A 47 -1.26 -35.06 34.15
CA ARG A 47 -1.38 -36.44 33.61
C ARG A 47 -2.82 -37.00 33.64
N LYS A 48 -3.72 -36.41 34.44
CA LYS A 48 -5.11 -36.87 34.63
C LYS A 48 -6.15 -36.19 33.71
N PHE A 49 -5.78 -35.15 32.97
CA PHE A 49 -6.74 -34.33 32.20
C PHE A 49 -6.59 -34.44 30.67
N CYS A 50 -5.95 -35.50 30.17
CA CYS A 50 -5.59 -35.65 28.75
C CYS A 50 -6.78 -35.55 27.78
N LEU A 51 -7.96 -36.03 28.15
CA LEU A 51 -9.14 -36.01 27.27
C LEU A 51 -9.79 -34.61 27.22
N VAL A 52 -9.90 -33.95 28.37
CA VAL A 52 -10.41 -32.58 28.50
C VAL A 52 -9.48 -31.58 27.80
N ASP A 53 -8.17 -31.79 27.93
CA ASP A 53 -7.13 -30.98 27.29
C ASP A 53 -7.22 -31.05 25.75
N LYS A 54 -7.39 -32.25 25.19
CA LYS A 54 -7.60 -32.45 23.74
C LYS A 54 -8.87 -31.77 23.25
N LEU A 55 -9.97 -31.89 23.99
CA LEU A 55 -11.24 -31.23 23.67
C LEU A 55 -11.09 -29.70 23.66
N LEU A 56 -10.39 -29.16 24.67
CA LEU A 56 -10.09 -27.73 24.76
C LEU A 56 -9.21 -27.26 23.60
N CYS A 57 -8.20 -28.03 23.20
CA CYS A 57 -7.37 -27.73 22.02
C CYS A 57 -8.19 -27.73 20.73
N CYS A 58 -9.12 -28.68 20.55
CA CYS A 58 -10.02 -28.67 19.40
C CYS A 58 -10.89 -27.42 19.38
N VAL A 59 -11.51 -27.03 20.50
CA VAL A 59 -12.34 -25.81 20.58
C VAL A 59 -11.52 -24.56 20.28
N MET A 60 -10.32 -24.45 20.84
CA MET A 60 -9.41 -23.33 20.56
C MET A 60 -9.03 -23.28 19.08
N MET A 61 -8.72 -24.43 18.46
CA MET A 61 -8.41 -24.48 17.02
C MET A 61 -9.58 -23.95 16.16
N PHE A 62 -10.82 -24.31 16.46
CA PHE A 62 -11.99 -23.78 15.75
C PHE A 62 -12.18 -22.27 15.96
N LEU A 63 -11.95 -21.77 17.18
CA LEU A 63 -12.00 -20.33 17.45
C LEU A 63 -10.92 -19.57 16.67
N MET A 64 -9.70 -20.12 16.62
CA MET A 64 -8.60 -19.53 15.87
C MET A 64 -8.89 -19.43 14.37
N LEU A 65 -9.48 -20.47 13.78
CA LEU A 65 -9.92 -20.45 12.39
C LEU A 65 -10.98 -19.36 12.15
N TYR A 66 -11.97 -19.27 13.04
CA TYR A 66 -13.00 -18.24 12.95
C TYR A 66 -12.42 -16.81 13.01
N PHE A 67 -11.50 -16.55 13.94
CA PHE A 67 -10.84 -15.24 14.03
C PHE A 67 -9.93 -14.95 12.83
N PHE A 68 -9.29 -15.97 12.27
CA PHE A 68 -8.49 -15.83 11.07
C PHE A 68 -9.33 -15.42 9.86
N ASP A 69 -10.51 -16.02 9.68
CA ASP A 69 -11.44 -15.65 8.61
C ASP A 69 -11.91 -14.18 8.74
N GLN A 70 -12.21 -13.72 9.96
CA GLN A 70 -12.55 -12.31 10.22
C GLN A 70 -11.39 -11.37 9.85
N LEU A 71 -10.15 -11.74 10.23
CA LEU A 71 -8.97 -10.94 9.95
C LEU A 71 -8.68 -10.84 8.44
N ILE A 72 -8.91 -11.92 7.69
CA ILE A 72 -8.84 -11.92 6.23
C ILE A 72 -9.88 -10.94 5.66
N LEU A 73 -11.14 -11.02 6.11
CA LEU A 73 -12.20 -10.12 5.64
C LEU A 73 -11.88 -8.65 5.94
N ASP A 74 -11.35 -8.34 7.11
CA ASP A 74 -10.94 -6.99 7.46
C ASP A 74 -9.78 -6.49 6.61
N PHE A 75 -8.80 -7.35 6.31
CA PHE A 75 -7.72 -7.01 5.40
C PHE A 75 -8.24 -6.71 4.00
N PHE A 76 -9.15 -7.54 3.47
CA PHE A 76 -9.80 -7.29 2.18
C PHE A 76 -10.65 -6.03 2.20
N ASN A 77 -11.39 -5.75 3.27
CA ASN A 77 -12.19 -4.54 3.42
C ASN A 77 -11.30 -3.28 3.43
N VAL A 78 -10.18 -3.30 4.15
CA VAL A 78 -9.21 -2.19 4.15
C VAL A 78 -8.57 -2.03 2.78
N HIS A 79 -8.22 -3.14 2.12
CA HIS A 79 -7.66 -3.13 0.77
C HIS A 79 -8.65 -2.57 -0.26
N GLU A 80 -9.91 -3.01 -0.22
CA GLU A 80 -10.98 -2.54 -1.11
C GLU A 80 -11.31 -1.07 -0.85
N LYS A 81 -11.35 -0.62 0.42
CA LYS A 81 -11.51 0.80 0.76
C LYS A 81 -10.38 1.64 0.19
N ARG A 82 -9.12 1.18 0.28
CA ARG A 82 -7.98 1.84 -0.35
C ARG A 82 -8.10 1.88 -1.88
N LYS A 83 -8.52 0.78 -2.50
CA LYS A 83 -8.76 0.71 -3.94
C LYS A 83 -9.89 1.64 -4.38
N LYS A 84 -10.98 1.73 -3.61
CA LYS A 84 -12.08 2.66 -3.84
C LYS A 84 -11.64 4.11 -3.66
N LEU A 85 -10.81 4.45 -2.67
CA LEU A 85 -10.24 5.80 -2.53
C LEU A 85 -9.27 6.16 -3.66
N LYS A 86 -8.47 5.20 -4.15
CA LYS A 86 -7.68 5.38 -5.38
C LYS A 86 -8.58 5.55 -6.60
N GLY A 87 -9.69 4.81 -6.66
CA GLY A 87 -10.69 4.90 -7.72
C GLY A 87 -11.58 6.15 -7.66
N ASP A 88 -11.83 6.73 -6.48
CA ASP A 88 -12.65 7.94 -6.30
C ASP A 88 -11.87 9.22 -6.69
N LYS A 89 -10.54 9.09 -6.88
CA LYS A 89 -9.77 10.07 -7.68
C LYS A 89 -10.29 10.20 -9.12
N ARG A 90 -11.06 9.21 -9.66
CA ARG A 90 -11.73 9.28 -10.98
C ARG A 90 -12.83 10.35 -11.06
N GLY A 91 -13.30 10.88 -9.94
CA GLY A 91 -14.33 11.91 -9.88
C GLY A 91 -13.83 13.36 -10.10
N CYS A 92 -12.68 13.57 -10.74
CA CYS A 92 -12.01 14.88 -10.76
C CYS A 92 -12.34 15.74 -11.99
N ALA A 93 -13.63 15.96 -12.24
CA ALA A 93 -14.04 17.01 -13.17
C ALA A 93 -13.62 18.42 -12.69
N GLU A 94 -13.39 18.63 -11.38
CA GLU A 94 -13.14 19.96 -10.79
C GLU A 94 -11.79 20.17 -10.08
N LEU A 95 -10.83 19.25 -10.19
CA LEU A 95 -9.50 19.55 -9.61
C LEU A 95 -8.77 20.60 -10.44
N LYS A 96 -8.57 21.78 -9.84
CA LYS A 96 -7.65 22.81 -10.33
C LYS A 96 -6.22 22.26 -10.20
N GLY A 97 -5.64 21.86 -11.33
CA GLY A 97 -4.23 21.54 -11.47
C GLY A 97 -3.48 22.67 -12.14
N LYS A 98 -2.15 22.65 -12.03
CA LYS A 98 -1.28 23.54 -12.78
C LYS A 98 -0.96 22.91 -14.13
N GLN A 99 -1.02 23.72 -15.19
CA GLN A 99 -0.61 23.25 -16.51
C GLN A 99 0.90 23.30 -16.64
N TYR A 100 1.46 22.21 -17.14
CA TYR A 100 2.86 22.09 -17.51
C TYR A 100 2.95 21.62 -18.96
N THR A 101 3.98 22.02 -19.66
CA THR A 101 4.27 21.46 -20.98
C THR A 101 4.89 20.07 -20.84
N LEU A 102 4.76 19.26 -21.88
CA LEU A 102 5.41 17.95 -21.93
C LEU A 102 6.94 18.04 -21.73
N ASP A 103 7.56 19.11 -22.24
CA ASP A 103 8.98 19.40 -22.04
C ASP A 103 9.33 19.70 -20.58
N GLU A 104 8.47 20.43 -19.87
CA GLU A 104 8.64 20.69 -18.43
C GLU A 104 8.52 19.40 -17.62
N ILE A 105 7.60 18.50 -17.99
CA ILE A 105 7.46 17.17 -17.38
C ILE A 105 8.71 16.32 -17.65
N SER A 106 9.18 16.26 -18.90
CA SER A 106 10.42 15.56 -19.25
C SER A 106 11.60 16.10 -18.44
N LYS A 107 11.72 17.43 -18.31
CA LYS A 107 12.77 18.05 -17.51
C LYS A 107 12.68 17.67 -16.03
N MET A 108 11.50 17.72 -15.42
CA MET A 108 11.29 17.29 -14.03
C MET A 108 11.67 15.82 -13.83
N LEU A 109 11.24 14.94 -14.73
CA LEU A 109 11.59 13.52 -14.70
C LEU A 109 13.09 13.30 -14.84
N ARG A 110 13.80 14.08 -15.67
CA ARG A 110 15.26 13.98 -15.85
C ARG A 110 16.06 14.52 -14.67
N GLU A 111 15.63 15.61 -14.06
CA GLU A 111 16.37 16.29 -12.98
C GLU A 111 16.24 15.59 -11.63
N SER A 112 15.13 14.90 -11.38
CA SER A 112 14.86 14.23 -10.10
C SER A 112 15.18 12.74 -10.15
N ASP A 113 15.99 12.23 -9.22
CA ASP A 113 16.32 10.79 -9.15
C ASP A 113 15.11 9.93 -8.78
N ILE A 114 14.23 10.49 -7.94
CA ILE A 114 12.96 9.91 -7.53
C ILE A 114 11.93 11.03 -7.56
N ILE A 115 10.84 10.84 -8.31
CA ILE A 115 9.72 11.80 -8.39
C ILE A 115 8.44 11.05 -8.76
N GLU A 116 7.32 11.44 -8.15
CA GLU A 116 5.98 10.93 -8.47
C GLU A 116 5.03 12.09 -8.81
N ILE A 117 4.42 12.07 -9.99
CA ILE A 117 3.57 13.14 -10.51
C ILE A 117 2.17 12.56 -10.83
N ASP A 118 1.14 13.05 -10.14
CA ASP A 118 -0.25 12.74 -10.47
C ASP A 118 -0.73 13.71 -11.57
N ILE A 119 -1.05 13.19 -12.75
CA ILE A 119 -1.55 13.97 -13.90
C ILE A 119 -2.98 13.60 -14.25
N LYS A 120 -3.74 14.58 -14.71
CA LYS A 120 -5.13 14.40 -15.16
C LYS A 120 -5.17 14.06 -16.65
N THR A 121 -5.87 12.98 -16.97
CA THR A 121 -6.24 12.60 -18.34
C THR A 121 -7.72 12.92 -18.60
N SER A 122 -8.20 12.61 -19.81
CA SER A 122 -9.61 12.80 -20.17
C SER A 122 -10.57 11.92 -19.35
N THR A 123 -10.10 10.76 -18.88
CA THR A 123 -10.93 9.76 -18.20
C THR A 123 -10.52 9.48 -16.76
N ASP A 124 -9.27 9.73 -16.38
CA ASP A 124 -8.72 9.31 -15.09
C ASP A 124 -7.56 10.20 -14.61
N ILE A 125 -7.08 9.97 -13.39
CA ILE A 125 -5.80 10.48 -12.91
C ILE A 125 -4.80 9.34 -12.98
N ILE A 126 -3.72 9.55 -13.72
CA ILE A 126 -2.62 8.60 -13.83
C ILE A 126 -1.40 9.13 -13.09
N THR A 127 -0.59 8.22 -12.57
CA THR A 127 0.65 8.56 -11.89
C THR A 127 1.82 8.27 -12.82
N ILE A 128 2.71 9.25 -13.00
CA ILE A 128 3.95 9.10 -13.75
C ILE A 128 5.12 9.42 -12.85
N GLY A 129 6.29 8.85 -13.10
CA GLY A 129 7.43 9.15 -12.25
C GLY A 129 8.76 8.62 -12.76
N ALA A 130 9.78 8.92 -11.98
CA ALA A 130 11.10 8.32 -12.12
C ALA A 130 11.47 7.65 -10.80
N SER A 131 12.17 6.52 -10.89
CA SER A 131 12.73 5.83 -9.74
C SER A 131 14.15 5.37 -10.06
N SER A 132 15.05 5.62 -9.11
CA SER A 132 16.43 5.11 -9.16
C SER A 132 16.64 4.22 -7.94
N ASP A 133 16.92 2.94 -8.17
CA ASP A 133 17.28 2.02 -7.08
C ASP A 133 18.73 2.25 -6.64
N CYS A 134 18.95 2.13 -5.33
CA CYS A 134 20.27 2.23 -4.71
C CYS A 134 20.54 0.96 -3.91
N GLU A 135 21.60 0.21 -4.26
CA GLU A 135 22.05 -0.92 -3.45
C GLU A 135 22.74 -0.43 -2.17
N GLN A 136 22.49 -1.16 -1.07
CA GLN A 136 22.85 -0.76 0.29
C GLN A 136 24.37 -0.59 0.53
N ASP A 137 25.22 -1.12 -0.35
CA ASP A 137 26.69 -1.09 -0.25
C ASP A 137 27.40 -0.38 -1.43
N GLY A 138 26.66 0.24 -2.35
CA GLY A 138 27.21 0.93 -3.51
C GLY A 138 26.77 2.39 -3.58
N TRP A 139 27.70 3.34 -3.66
CA TRP A 139 27.40 4.75 -3.98
C TRP A 139 27.02 4.94 -5.46
N LYS A 140 26.63 3.87 -6.15
CA LYS A 140 26.24 3.85 -7.55
C LYS A 140 24.73 3.64 -7.60
N PHE A 141 24.00 4.72 -7.80
CA PHE A 141 22.63 4.66 -8.31
C PHE A 141 22.68 3.96 -9.69
N PHE A 142 21.98 2.85 -9.84
CA PHE A 142 21.85 2.18 -11.15
C PHE A 142 20.59 2.64 -11.88
N ASP A 143 20.59 2.37 -13.19
CA ASP A 143 19.81 3.03 -14.25
C ASP A 143 18.41 3.48 -13.84
N LYS A 144 18.30 4.80 -13.67
CA LYS A 144 17.04 5.53 -13.53
C LYS A 144 16.01 5.03 -14.54
N SER A 145 14.88 4.56 -14.04
CA SER A 145 13.75 4.12 -14.85
C SER A 145 12.62 5.14 -14.75
N TYR A 146 11.81 5.21 -15.80
CA TYR A 146 10.58 5.99 -15.82
C TYR A 146 9.38 5.04 -15.77
N TYR A 147 8.25 5.51 -15.27
CA TYR A 147 7.03 4.70 -15.26
C TYR A 147 5.78 5.53 -15.49
N ILE A 148 4.75 4.86 -16.01
CA ILE A 148 3.36 5.30 -16.04
C ILE A 148 2.54 4.19 -15.37
N GLU A 149 1.96 4.48 -14.21
CA GLU A 149 1.30 3.49 -13.36
C GLU A 149 2.17 2.24 -13.14
N ASP A 150 1.76 1.09 -13.70
CA ASP A 150 2.47 -0.20 -13.59
C ASP A 150 3.41 -0.48 -14.77
N LYS A 151 3.50 0.44 -15.76
CA LYS A 151 4.33 0.26 -16.97
C LYS A 151 5.66 1.01 -16.83
N GLU A 152 6.76 0.27 -16.86
CA GLU A 152 8.12 0.81 -16.78
C GLU A 152 8.74 1.06 -18.16
N TYR A 153 9.62 2.04 -18.22
CA TYR A 153 10.35 2.48 -19.40
C TYR A 153 11.83 2.67 -19.02
N GLY A 154 12.72 2.12 -19.84
CA GLY A 154 14.16 2.37 -19.69
C GLY A 154 14.56 3.79 -20.14
N LEU A 155 15.79 4.19 -19.84
CA LEU A 155 16.35 5.50 -20.24
C LEU A 155 16.24 5.76 -21.74
N GLU A 156 16.49 4.76 -22.59
CA GLU A 156 16.44 4.90 -24.05
C GLU A 156 15.01 5.04 -24.60
N GLN A 157 13.99 4.73 -23.78
CA GLN A 157 12.58 4.76 -24.16
C GLN A 157 11.88 6.05 -23.75
N GLU A 158 12.62 7.10 -23.38
CA GLU A 158 12.05 8.38 -22.96
C GLU A 158 11.12 8.99 -24.02
N LYS A 159 11.48 8.91 -25.30
CA LYS A 159 10.58 9.40 -26.38
C LYS A 159 9.25 8.68 -26.38
N GLN A 160 9.26 7.36 -26.15
CA GLN A 160 8.07 6.54 -26.13
C GLN A 160 7.22 6.82 -24.88
N LEU A 161 7.85 7.08 -23.74
CA LEU A 161 7.18 7.58 -22.54
C LEU A 161 6.43 8.90 -22.81
N LEU A 162 7.10 9.88 -23.41
CA LEU A 162 6.50 11.18 -23.70
C LEU A 162 5.38 11.09 -24.73
N ASP A 163 5.52 10.24 -25.75
CA ASP A 163 4.46 9.97 -26.73
C ASP A 163 3.22 9.33 -26.06
N ASP A 164 3.43 8.37 -25.16
CA ASP A 164 2.35 7.73 -24.40
C ASP A 164 1.64 8.75 -23.49
N ILE A 165 2.37 9.61 -22.78
CA ILE A 165 1.81 10.69 -21.96
C ILE A 165 1.00 11.65 -22.83
N ARG A 166 1.55 12.07 -23.98
CA ARG A 166 0.88 12.96 -24.93
C ARG A 166 -0.43 12.35 -25.43
N TYR A 167 -0.42 11.06 -25.77
CA TYR A 167 -1.60 10.35 -26.22
C TYR A 167 -2.69 10.28 -25.13
N MET A 168 -2.30 9.94 -23.89
CA MET A 168 -3.25 9.83 -22.76
C MET A 168 -3.85 11.17 -22.35
N CYS A 169 -3.07 12.26 -22.38
CA CYS A 169 -3.53 13.61 -22.03
C CYS A 169 -4.16 14.37 -23.21
N GLY A 170 -4.06 13.86 -24.43
CA GLY A 170 -4.67 14.45 -25.62
C GLY A 170 -3.99 15.73 -26.11
N GLY A 171 -2.71 15.95 -25.78
CA GLY A 171 -1.99 17.16 -26.17
C GLY A 171 -0.64 17.36 -25.47
N GLU A 172 -0.05 18.53 -25.70
CA GLU A 172 1.25 18.93 -25.13
C GLU A 172 1.14 19.65 -23.78
N SER A 173 -0.08 20.04 -23.39
CA SER A 173 -0.36 20.63 -22.08
C SER A 173 -0.89 19.55 -21.14
N ILE A 174 -0.13 19.30 -20.07
CA ILE A 174 -0.40 18.28 -19.07
C ILE A 174 -0.91 18.97 -17.81
N THR A 175 -2.09 18.57 -17.34
CA THR A 175 -2.64 19.09 -16.09
C THR A 175 -2.10 18.29 -14.92
N VAL A 176 -1.17 18.88 -14.17
CA VAL A 176 -0.56 18.26 -12.99
C VAL A 176 -1.35 18.62 -11.74
N LEU A 177 -1.64 17.60 -10.93
CA LEU A 177 -2.41 17.73 -9.70
C LEU A 177 -1.53 17.68 -8.46
N LYS A 178 -0.53 16.79 -8.46
CA LYS A 178 0.40 16.61 -7.34
C LYS A 178 1.80 16.26 -7.85
N ILE A 179 2.79 16.66 -7.08
CA ILE A 179 4.18 16.22 -7.21
C ILE A 179 4.61 15.73 -5.82
N ASP A 180 5.10 14.50 -5.71
CA ASP A 180 5.51 13.82 -4.46
C ASP A 180 4.44 13.89 -3.37
N GLY A 181 3.17 13.72 -3.75
CA GLY A 181 2.02 13.81 -2.86
C GLY A 181 1.62 15.24 -2.44
N ILE A 182 2.40 16.26 -2.80
CA ILE A 182 2.12 17.68 -2.54
C ILE A 182 1.24 18.23 -3.67
N LYS A 183 0.08 18.83 -3.32
CA LYS A 183 -0.80 19.47 -4.30
C LYS A 183 -0.11 20.67 -4.93
N VAL A 184 -0.10 20.70 -6.25
CA VAL A 184 0.39 21.85 -7.01
C VAL A 184 -0.71 22.92 -6.99
N LYS A 185 -0.39 24.11 -6.47
CA LYS A 185 -1.31 25.26 -6.40
C LYS A 185 -1.20 26.14 -7.63
#